data_AF-A0A954VFE0-F1
#
_entry.id   AF-A0A954VFE0-F1
#
_cell.length_a   1.000
_cell.length_b   1.000
_cell.length_c   1.000
_cell.angle_alpha   90.00
_cell.angle_beta   90.00
_cell.angle_gamma   90.00
#
_symmetry.space_group_name_H-M   'P 1'
#
loop_
_entity.id
_entity.type
_entity.pdbx_description
1 polymer ?
#
loop_
_entity_poly.entity_id
_entity_poly.type
_entity_poly.pdbx_seq_one_letter_code
_entity_poly.pdbx_strand_id
1 'polypeptide(L)'
;DLTQFEVHLGSEKASLIACMGDTLTHLPSCDAVRTLIQDAARNLSPDGLLTYSFRDYSAHELVGPERFLPVRSDSHRIHTYFLEYRADVVLVHDIIHTLVDSTWQMAVSAYPKIRLPPKTVVEEVNSQGLSLIYESVDRGMLYLAFRRSRGSDPS
;
A
#
# COMPACT_ATOMS: atom_id res chain seq x y z
N ASP A 1 10.17 0.79 10.96
CA ASP A 1 8.70 0.85 10.97
C ASP A 1 8.30 2.09 10.19
N LEU A 2 7.40 1.99 9.22
CA LEU A 2 6.99 3.14 8.40
C LEU A 2 6.25 4.21 9.21
N THR A 3 5.80 3.90 10.43
CA THR A 3 5.07 4.84 11.30
C THR A 3 5.96 5.59 12.30
N GLN A 4 7.28 5.34 12.31
CA GLN A 4 8.20 5.85 13.33
C GLN A 4 9.29 6.76 12.72
N PHE A 5 8.89 7.74 11.92
CA PHE A 5 9.83 8.62 11.20
C PHE A 5 10.79 9.38 12.12
N GLU A 6 10.31 9.95 13.22
CA GLU A 6 11.14 10.73 14.16
C GLU A 6 12.25 9.89 14.79
N VAL A 7 11.96 8.62 15.09
CA VAL A 7 12.95 7.66 15.62
C VAL A 7 14.03 7.36 14.57
N HIS A 8 13.66 7.30 13.30
CA HIS A 8 14.55 6.92 12.21
C HIS A 8 15.37 8.09 11.65
N LEU A 9 14.82 9.31 11.64
CA LEU A 9 15.44 10.48 11.02
C LEU A 9 16.06 11.44 12.04
N GLY A 10 15.64 11.40 13.31
CA GLY A 10 16.05 12.39 14.30
C GLY A 10 15.64 13.81 13.85
N SER A 11 16.62 14.70 13.64
CA SER A 11 16.40 16.06 13.14
C SER A 11 16.54 16.21 11.62
N GLU A 12 16.96 15.17 10.91
CA GLU A 12 17.15 15.21 9.46
C GLU A 12 15.81 15.12 8.70
N LYS A 13 15.81 15.59 7.45
CA LYS A 13 14.68 15.47 6.53
C LYS A 13 15.06 14.57 5.37
N ALA A 14 14.15 13.66 5.00
CA ALA A 14 14.37 12.71 3.92
C ALA A 14 14.17 13.39 2.55
N SER A 15 15.02 13.08 1.58
CA SER A 15 14.81 13.48 0.18
C SER A 15 13.82 12.58 -0.56
N LEU A 16 13.61 11.36 -0.06
CA LEU A 16 12.64 10.39 -0.57
C LEU A 16 12.05 9.59 0.61
N ILE A 17 10.74 9.48 0.63
CA ILE A 17 10.01 8.52 1.45
C ILE A 17 9.21 7.62 0.51
N ALA A 18 9.35 6.31 0.67
CA ALA A 18 8.71 5.33 -0.19
C ALA A 18 7.93 4.30 0.64
N CYS A 19 6.65 4.16 0.35
CA CYS A 19 5.79 3.09 0.88
C CYS A 19 5.25 2.30 -0.31
N MET A 20 6.05 1.32 -0.73
CA MET A 20 5.86 0.56 -1.96
C MET A 20 5.32 -0.86 -1.65
N GLY A 21 5.08 -1.63 -2.71
CA GLY A 21 4.36 -2.89 -2.63
C GLY A 21 2.87 -2.64 -2.43
N ASP A 22 2.21 -3.48 -1.64
CA ASP A 22 0.82 -3.27 -1.26
C ASP A 22 0.72 -2.91 0.24
N THR A 23 1.78 -2.32 0.79
CA THR A 23 1.96 -2.14 2.24
C THR A 23 0.97 -1.14 2.83
N LEU A 24 0.61 -0.09 2.08
CA LEU A 24 -0.26 0.98 2.56
C LEU A 24 -1.64 0.45 3.01
N THR A 25 -2.16 -0.56 2.32
CA THR A 25 -3.48 -1.15 2.60
C THR A 25 -3.45 -2.11 3.79
N HIS A 26 -2.27 -2.47 4.32
CA HIS A 26 -2.15 -3.24 5.57
C HIS A 26 -2.34 -2.39 6.84
N LEU A 27 -2.38 -1.07 6.72
CA LEU A 27 -2.64 -0.21 7.88
C LEU A 27 -4.04 -0.49 8.45
N PRO A 28 -4.22 -0.33 9.78
CA PRO A 28 -5.43 -0.78 10.45
C PRO A 28 -6.68 0.05 10.11
N SER A 29 -6.52 1.25 9.53
CA SER A 29 -7.62 2.14 9.15
C SER A 29 -7.21 3.21 8.16
N CYS A 30 -8.19 3.86 7.52
CA CYS A 30 -7.97 5.06 6.72
C CYS A 30 -7.40 6.23 7.54
N ASP A 31 -7.73 6.33 8.82
CA ASP A 31 -7.13 7.34 9.71
C ASP A 31 -5.64 7.08 9.95
N ALA A 32 -5.23 5.81 10.07
CA ALA A 32 -3.81 5.46 10.17
C ALA A 32 -3.04 5.81 8.88
N VAL A 33 -3.66 5.65 7.71
CA VAL A 33 -3.11 6.13 6.42
C VAL A 33 -2.95 7.65 6.43
N ARG A 34 -3.96 8.38 6.89
CA ARG A 34 -3.90 9.85 7.01
C ARG A 34 -2.73 10.30 7.89
N THR A 35 -2.60 9.70 9.08
CA THR A 35 -1.48 10.00 10.00
C THR A 35 -0.14 9.70 9.33
N LEU A 36 0.00 8.56 8.65
CA LEU A 36 1.22 8.21 7.92
C LEU A 36 1.57 9.26 6.85
N ILE A 37 0.57 9.72 6.08
CA ILE A 37 0.76 10.75 5.04
C ILE A 37 1.24 12.06 5.66
N GLN A 38 0.62 12.50 6.76
CA GLN A 38 1.00 13.71 7.49
C GLN A 38 2.43 13.61 8.02
N ASP A 39 2.79 12.48 8.61
CA ASP A 39 4.13 12.24 9.14
C ASP A 39 5.18 12.20 8.03
N ALA A 40 4.88 11.54 6.92
CA ALA A 40 5.76 11.51 5.75
C ALA A 40 5.97 12.93 5.19
N ALA A 41 4.89 13.68 4.99
CA ALA A 41 4.95 15.06 4.48
C ALA A 41 5.78 15.98 5.39
N ARG A 42 5.60 15.89 6.72
CA ARG A 42 6.38 16.67 7.68
C ARG A 42 7.86 16.33 7.68
N ASN A 43 8.23 15.09 7.32
CA ASN A 43 9.60 14.60 7.36
C ASN A 43 10.35 14.64 6.03
N LEU A 44 9.71 15.10 4.95
CA LEU A 44 10.38 15.34 3.67
C LEU A 44 11.17 16.66 3.65
N SER A 45 12.30 16.70 2.98
CA SER A 45 13.00 17.95 2.67
C SER A 45 12.22 18.76 1.62
N PRO A 46 12.48 20.07 1.44
CA PRO A 46 12.06 20.77 0.23
C PRO A 46 12.49 20.00 -1.02
N ASP A 47 11.66 20.02 -2.07
CA ASP A 47 11.77 19.18 -3.29
C ASP A 47 11.76 17.66 -3.07
N GLY A 48 11.56 17.20 -1.84
CA GLY A 48 11.53 15.78 -1.51
C GLY A 48 10.37 15.04 -2.20
N LEU A 49 10.56 13.74 -2.40
CA LEU A 49 9.61 12.87 -3.07
C LEU A 49 8.89 11.94 -2.09
N LEU A 50 7.59 11.77 -2.28
CA LEU A 50 6.79 10.76 -1.61
C LEU A 50 6.28 9.78 -2.66
N THR A 51 6.55 8.48 -2.50
CA THR A 51 6.03 7.46 -3.41
C THR A 51 5.17 6.44 -2.68
N TYR A 52 4.05 6.10 -3.31
CA TYR A 52 3.16 5.05 -2.88
C TYR A 52 2.96 4.03 -4.00
N SER A 53 2.84 2.75 -3.63
CA SER A 53 2.11 1.81 -4.45
C SER A 53 1.14 1.01 -3.59
N PHE A 54 -0.01 0.64 -4.17
CA PHE A 54 -1.02 -0.20 -3.55
C PHE A 54 -2.07 -0.65 -4.57
N ARG A 55 -2.83 -1.69 -4.24
CA ARG A 55 -3.97 -2.14 -5.06
C ARG A 55 -5.24 -1.40 -4.68
N ASP A 56 -6.02 -1.01 -5.69
CA ASP A 56 -7.35 -0.44 -5.47
C ASP A 56 -8.38 -1.55 -5.23
N TYR A 57 -8.66 -1.81 -3.95
CA TYR A 57 -9.72 -2.71 -3.50
C TYR A 57 -11.09 -2.01 -3.34
N SER A 58 -11.16 -0.71 -3.64
CA SER A 58 -12.36 0.11 -3.38
C SER A 58 -13.24 0.26 -4.62
N ALA A 59 -12.64 0.40 -5.81
CA ALA A 59 -13.38 0.73 -7.04
C ALA A 59 -14.28 -0.41 -7.53
N HIS A 60 -13.82 -1.66 -7.44
CA HIS A 60 -14.59 -2.82 -7.90
C HIS A 60 -14.34 -4.05 -7.00
N GLU A 61 -15.43 -4.72 -6.63
CA GLU A 61 -15.36 -6.00 -5.93
C GLU A 61 -15.25 -7.12 -6.96
N LEU A 62 -14.16 -7.90 -6.89
CA LEU A 62 -14.07 -9.13 -7.68
C LEU A 62 -15.14 -10.11 -7.21
N VAL A 63 -15.81 -10.77 -8.15
CA VAL A 63 -16.92 -11.69 -7.86
C VAL A 63 -16.63 -13.10 -8.38
N GLY A 64 -17.26 -14.09 -7.74
CA GLY A 64 -17.16 -15.48 -8.18
C GLY A 64 -15.69 -15.97 -8.26
N PRO A 65 -15.28 -16.60 -9.39
CA PRO A 65 -13.92 -17.09 -9.60
C PRO A 65 -12.83 -16.02 -9.65
N GLU A 66 -13.15 -14.77 -9.97
CA GLU A 66 -12.16 -13.69 -10.08
C GLU A 66 -11.52 -13.35 -8.72
N ARG A 67 -12.14 -13.79 -7.62
CA ARG A 67 -11.62 -13.65 -6.26
C ARG A 67 -10.43 -14.56 -5.96
N PHE A 68 -10.14 -15.53 -6.83
CA PHE A 68 -9.03 -16.46 -6.67
C PHE A 68 -7.85 -16.03 -7.55
N LEU A 69 -6.83 -15.45 -6.93
CA LEU A 69 -5.69 -14.88 -7.65
C LEU A 69 -4.46 -15.76 -7.48
N PRO A 70 -3.86 -16.29 -8.56
CA PRO A 70 -2.59 -16.98 -8.47
C PRO A 70 -1.50 -15.97 -8.12
N VAL A 71 -0.74 -16.26 -7.05
CA VAL A 71 0.36 -15.40 -6.59
C VAL A 71 1.69 -15.97 -7.03
N ARG A 72 1.89 -17.26 -6.80
CA ARG A 72 3.11 -17.98 -7.16
C ARG A 72 2.80 -19.46 -7.36
N SER A 73 3.41 -20.06 -8.36
CA SER A 73 3.38 -21.51 -8.54
C SER A 73 4.73 -22.00 -9.04
N ASP A 74 5.27 -23.02 -8.38
CA ASP A 74 6.43 -23.78 -8.80
C ASP A 74 6.24 -25.27 -8.45
N SER A 75 7.25 -26.10 -8.69
CA SER A 75 7.15 -27.55 -8.51
C SER A 75 6.92 -28.01 -7.07
N HIS A 76 7.15 -27.13 -6.07
CA HIS A 76 7.03 -27.47 -4.66
C HIS A 76 6.03 -26.61 -3.90
N ARG A 77 5.53 -25.53 -4.51
CA ARG A 77 4.64 -24.58 -3.84
C ARG A 77 3.61 -23.98 -4.79
N ILE A 78 2.36 -23.94 -4.36
CA ILE A 78 1.26 -23.22 -5.01
C ILE A 78 0.69 -22.23 -3.99
N HIS A 79 0.69 -20.95 -4.33
CA HIS A 79 0.16 -19.89 -3.49
C HIS A 79 -0.93 -19.14 -4.25
N THR A 80 -2.13 -19.19 -3.68
CA THR A 80 -3.33 -18.53 -4.18
C THR A 80 -3.85 -17.57 -3.13
N TYR A 81 -4.25 -16.37 -3.53
CA TYR A 81 -5.08 -15.51 -2.69
C TYR A 81 -6.55 -15.77 -2.97
N PHE A 82 -7.35 -15.82 -1.92
CA PHE A 82 -8.80 -15.65 -2.03
C PHE A 82 -9.20 -14.31 -1.39
N LEU A 83 -9.93 -13.48 -2.13
CA LEU A 83 -10.37 -12.16 -1.67
C LEU A 83 -11.82 -12.21 -1.17
N GLU A 84 -12.02 -11.95 0.12
CA GLU A 84 -13.35 -11.81 0.72
C GLU A 84 -13.64 -10.32 0.99
N TYR A 85 -14.44 -9.71 0.10
CA TYR A 85 -14.82 -8.31 0.22
C TYR A 85 -15.82 -8.09 1.35
N ARG A 86 -15.57 -7.05 2.14
CA ARG A 86 -16.47 -6.48 3.16
C ARG A 86 -16.60 -4.97 2.90
N ALA A 87 -17.45 -4.30 3.67
CA ALA A 87 -17.72 -2.86 3.48
C ALA A 87 -16.42 -2.02 3.45
N ASP A 88 -15.59 -2.12 4.49
CA ASP A 88 -14.42 -1.24 4.65
C ASP A 88 -13.07 -1.95 4.41
N VAL A 89 -13.08 -3.29 4.35
CA VAL A 89 -11.88 -4.11 4.21
C VAL A 89 -12.09 -5.23 3.20
N VAL A 90 -11.00 -5.75 2.66
CA VAL A 90 -10.93 -7.05 1.99
C VAL A 90 -10.12 -7.97 2.89
N LEU A 91 -10.68 -9.11 3.29
CA LEU A 91 -9.87 -10.17 3.89
C LEU A 91 -9.15 -10.91 2.77
N VAL A 92 -7.82 -10.87 2.81
CA VAL A 92 -6.96 -11.65 1.94
C VAL A 92 -6.69 -12.97 2.65
N HIS A 93 -7.18 -14.06 2.06
CA HIS A 93 -6.89 -15.41 2.52
C HIS A 93 -5.71 -15.96 1.72
N ASP A 94 -4.62 -16.30 2.41
CA ASP A 94 -3.49 -16.99 1.80
C ASP A 94 -3.74 -18.48 1.83
N ILE A 95 -3.89 -19.09 0.66
CA ILE A 95 -4.01 -20.54 0.51
C ILE A 95 -2.69 -21.04 -0.07
N ILE A 96 -1.88 -21.69 0.75
CA ILE A 96 -0.55 -22.18 0.39
C ILE A 96 -0.58 -23.70 0.41
N HIS A 97 -0.34 -24.31 -0.76
CA HIS A 97 -0.01 -25.72 -0.86
C HIS A 97 1.51 -25.87 -0.94
N THR A 98 2.08 -26.74 -0.12
CA THR A 98 3.50 -27.10 -0.14
C THR A 98 3.64 -28.60 -0.34
N LEU A 99 4.50 -29.03 -1.25
CA LEU A 99 4.80 -30.43 -1.48
C LEU A 99 5.84 -30.90 -0.45
N VAL A 100 5.43 -31.76 0.48
CA VAL A 100 6.27 -32.36 1.52
C VAL A 100 6.17 -33.87 1.41
N ASP A 101 7.30 -34.56 1.24
CA ASP A 101 7.36 -36.02 1.10
C ASP A 101 6.38 -36.57 0.04
N SER A 102 6.38 -35.95 -1.14
CA SER A 102 5.47 -36.27 -2.27
C SER A 102 3.97 -36.08 -1.98
N THR A 103 3.61 -35.41 -0.89
CA THR A 103 2.23 -35.12 -0.50
C THR A 103 2.00 -33.62 -0.41
N TRP A 104 0.90 -33.13 -0.99
CA TRP A 104 0.51 -31.74 -0.84
C TRP A 104 -0.07 -31.48 0.55
N GLN A 105 0.50 -30.53 1.27
CA GLN A 105 -0.04 -30.00 2.51
C GLN A 105 -0.57 -28.60 2.29
N MET A 106 -1.76 -28.29 2.81
CA MET A 106 -2.38 -26.97 2.71
C MET A 106 -2.28 -26.23 4.04
N ALA A 107 -1.81 -24.98 3.99
CA ALA A 107 -1.92 -24.02 5.07
C ALA A 107 -2.78 -22.85 4.61
N VAL A 108 -3.66 -22.38 5.50
CA VAL A 108 -4.53 -21.23 5.26
C VAL A 108 -4.34 -20.19 6.37
N SER A 109 -4.17 -18.93 5.97
CA SER A 109 -4.20 -17.78 6.88
C SER A 109 -5.05 -16.67 6.27
N ALA A 110 -5.45 -15.68 7.06
CA ALA A 110 -6.19 -14.53 6.56
C ALA A 110 -5.75 -13.24 7.26
N TYR A 111 -5.75 -12.13 6.54
CA TYR A 111 -5.48 -10.81 7.10
C TYR A 111 -6.27 -9.73 6.36
N PRO A 112 -6.66 -8.64 7.05
CA PRO A 112 -7.39 -7.55 6.43
C PRO A 112 -6.47 -6.65 5.61
N LYS A 113 -7.03 -6.09 4.55
CA LYS A 113 -6.55 -4.90 3.87
C LYS A 113 -7.67 -3.87 3.80
N ILE A 114 -7.40 -2.62 4.11
CA ILE A 114 -8.40 -1.56 3.98
C ILE A 114 -8.74 -1.31 2.50
N ARG A 115 -10.00 -0.99 2.24
CA ARG A 115 -10.45 -0.53 0.92
C ARG A 115 -10.16 0.95 0.80
N LEU A 116 -9.01 1.28 0.22
CA LEU A 116 -8.49 2.65 0.15
C LEU A 116 -8.67 3.23 -1.26
N PRO A 117 -9.59 4.19 -1.46
CA PRO A 117 -9.74 4.84 -2.75
C PRO A 117 -8.50 5.67 -3.14
N PRO A 118 -7.95 5.47 -4.35
CA PRO A 118 -6.80 6.24 -4.84
C PRO A 118 -6.98 7.75 -4.73
N LYS A 119 -8.18 8.24 -5.08
CA LYS A 119 -8.53 9.66 -5.03
C LYS A 119 -8.39 10.23 -3.60
N THR A 120 -8.79 9.49 -2.58
CA THR A 120 -8.66 9.91 -1.18
C THR A 120 -7.20 10.04 -0.77
N VAL A 121 -6.32 9.15 -1.23
CA VAL A 121 -4.87 9.26 -0.98
C VAL A 121 -4.30 10.51 -1.65
N VAL A 122 -4.64 10.74 -2.93
CA VAL A 122 -4.17 11.92 -3.67
C VAL A 122 -4.63 13.21 -3.01
N GLU A 123 -5.91 13.30 -2.62
CA GLU A 123 -6.47 14.48 -1.93
C GLU A 123 -5.79 14.74 -0.59
N GLU A 124 -5.58 13.69 0.22
CA GLU A 124 -4.90 13.83 1.50
C GLU A 124 -3.46 14.29 1.33
N VAL A 125 -2.68 13.67 0.42
CA VAL A 125 -1.29 14.08 0.14
C VAL A 125 -1.22 15.52 -0.38
N ASN A 126 -2.14 15.91 -1.26
CA ASN A 126 -2.20 17.28 -1.77
C ASN A 126 -2.49 18.31 -0.66
N SER A 127 -3.36 17.96 0.31
CA SER A 127 -3.65 18.82 1.46
C SER A 127 -2.43 19.09 2.35
N GLN A 128 -1.41 18.22 2.28
CA GLN A 128 -0.13 18.41 2.98
C GLN A 128 0.90 19.25 2.21
N GLY A 129 0.51 19.85 1.08
CA GLY A 129 1.37 20.73 0.27
C GLY A 129 2.30 20.00 -0.70
N LEU A 130 2.02 18.73 -0.99
CA LEU A 130 2.67 17.99 -2.06
C LEU A 130 1.81 18.04 -3.34
N SER A 131 2.40 17.78 -4.50
CA SER A 131 1.69 17.70 -5.77
C SER A 131 1.99 16.37 -6.46
N LEU A 132 0.95 15.73 -7.00
CA LEU A 132 1.11 14.52 -7.81
C LEU A 132 1.90 14.84 -9.08
N ILE A 133 2.99 14.12 -9.31
CA ILE A 133 3.86 14.28 -10.49
C ILE A 133 3.96 13.04 -11.36
N TYR A 134 3.47 11.90 -10.86
CA TYR A 134 3.44 10.64 -11.59
C TYR A 134 2.31 9.75 -11.08
N GLU A 135 1.58 9.15 -12.02
CA GLU A 135 0.57 8.14 -11.77
C GLU A 135 0.65 7.06 -12.86
N SER A 136 0.64 5.80 -12.45
CA SER A 136 0.49 4.67 -13.38
C SER A 136 -0.16 3.48 -12.71
N VAL A 137 -0.70 2.57 -13.52
CA VAL A 137 -1.24 1.29 -13.07
C VAL A 137 -0.57 0.18 -13.85
N ASP A 138 -0.01 -0.80 -13.16
CA ASP A 138 0.53 -2.03 -13.76
C ASP A 138 -0.01 -3.25 -13.02
N ARG A 139 -0.60 -4.20 -13.77
CA ARG A 139 -1.19 -5.45 -13.23
C ARG A 139 -2.07 -5.23 -11.98
N GLY A 140 -2.88 -4.18 -12.00
CA GLY A 140 -3.80 -3.81 -10.90
C GLY A 140 -3.12 -3.23 -9.66
N MET A 141 -1.84 -2.87 -9.74
CA MET A 141 -1.12 -2.10 -8.73
C MET A 141 -1.04 -0.64 -9.20
N LEU A 142 -1.48 0.29 -8.37
CA LEU A 142 -1.33 1.72 -8.58
C LEU A 142 0.06 2.16 -8.11
N TYR A 143 0.68 3.08 -8.83
CA TYR A 143 1.94 3.74 -8.47
C TYR A 143 1.73 5.25 -8.52
N LEU A 144 2.00 5.93 -7.41
CA LEU A 144 1.89 7.37 -7.27
C LEU A 144 3.23 7.95 -6.83
N ALA A 145 3.64 9.06 -7.43
CA ALA A 145 4.73 9.87 -6.91
C ALA A 145 4.29 11.33 -6.75
N PHE A 146 4.62 11.90 -5.61
CA PHE A 146 4.34 13.28 -5.25
C PHE A 146 5.63 14.02 -4.96
N ARG A 147 5.63 15.32 -5.22
CA ARG A 147 6.73 16.21 -4.89
C ARG A 147 6.29 17.23 -3.87
N ARG A 148 7.10 17.43 -2.83
CA ARG A 148 6.94 18.54 -1.89
C ARG A 148 7.31 19.83 -2.60
N SER A 149 6.37 20.77 -2.66
CA SER A 149 6.66 22.11 -3.17
C SER A 149 7.81 22.73 -2.38
N ARG A 150 8.71 23.46 -3.05
CA ARG A 150 9.56 24.42 -2.35
C ARG A 150 8.60 25.37 -1.64
N GLY A 151 8.62 25.40 -0.31
CA GLY A 151 7.98 26.52 0.38
C GLY A 151 8.53 27.79 -0.24
N SER A 152 7.68 28.74 -0.59
CA SER A 152 8.14 30.12 -0.66
C SER A 152 8.68 30.42 0.73
N ASP A 153 10.00 30.54 0.87
CA ASP A 153 10.57 31.13 2.07
C ASP A 153 9.80 32.43 2.34
N PRO A 154 9.32 32.68 3.58
CA PRO A 154 8.78 33.98 3.89
C PRO A 154 9.91 34.99 3.67
N SER A 155 9.74 35.80 2.62
CA SER A 155 10.55 36.97 2.30
C SER A 155 10.56 37.98 3.43
#